data_AF-A0A067KCW6-F1
#
_entry.id   AF-A0A067KCW6-F1
#
_cell.length_a   1.000
_cell.length_b   1.000
_cell.length_c   1.000
_cell.angle_alpha   90.00
_cell.angle_beta   90.00
_cell.angle_gamma   90.00
#
_symmetry.space_group_name_H-M   'P 1'
#
loop_
_entity.id
_entity.type
_entity.pdbx_description
1 polymer ?
#
loop_
_entity_poly.entity_id
_entity_poly.type
_entity_poly.pdbx_seq_one_letter_code
_entity_poly.pdbx_strand_id
1 'polypeptide(L)'
;MATFSNVLKLLFLLLFSPVFFTSILALNTSSTTSLQTHDFSSLRNFCQSRPYPDACFDSLKLTISINISPNILTYLLHTLQTAISEAGKLTSLFSTAGTSNIIEKQKGAIQDCKELHQITLLSLQKSVSRIQTRDSRKLADAKAYLSAALTNKNTCLEGLDSATGPLKPVIVNSLISTYEHVHNSLSMLSTPNPKETHKNRRLLGFPKWVSKKDRRILQSDYGGDDDDGDGDEYDPSEVITVAADGTGNFSSISDAINFAPNNSYDRVIILVREGVYEENVEIPSYKTNIVLIGDGSDFTVITGNRSVDDGWTTFRSATLAISGDGFLARDITIENTAGPQKHQAVALRINADLAAIYRCSINGYQDTLYAHSFRQFYRECNISGTIDYIFGNAAAVFQACNILSLMPMPGQFTVITAQSRDIPDEDTGISIQNCSISATDELYSSSATVKSYLGRPWRSYSRTVILESYIDDFIDPSGWNKWSTGDQSLDTLYYGEYNNYGPGSTVDYRVNWTGYHVMDYYDAYNFTVSYFIAGDEWLDSTSFPYDDGI
;
A
#
# COMPACT_ATOMS: atom_id res chain seq x y z
N MET A 1 40.02 79.07 -44.72
CA MET A 1 39.22 79.78 -45.74
C MET A 1 37.76 79.59 -45.33
N ALA A 2 37.12 80.39 -44.46
CA ALA A 2 36.90 81.84 -44.49
C ALA A 2 36.40 82.27 -45.88
N THR A 3 35.20 82.84 -46.12
CA THR A 3 34.26 83.65 -45.31
C THR A 3 33.00 83.94 -46.16
N PHE A 4 31.83 84.08 -45.52
CA PHE A 4 30.70 85.02 -45.73
C PHE A 4 30.17 85.41 -47.13
N SER A 5 28.83 85.35 -47.29
CA SER A 5 27.97 86.39 -47.96
C SER A 5 26.48 86.07 -47.68
N ASN A 6 25.77 86.84 -46.83
CA ASN A 6 24.84 87.96 -47.13
C ASN A 6 23.37 87.54 -47.40
N VAL A 7 22.40 87.95 -46.55
CA VAL A 7 21.43 89.08 -46.73
C VAL A 7 20.28 88.68 -47.70
N LEU A 8 18.97 88.89 -47.53
CA LEU A 8 18.04 89.51 -46.58
C LEU A 8 16.63 89.47 -47.29
N LYS A 9 15.53 89.39 -46.52
CA LYS A 9 14.12 89.76 -46.86
C LYS A 9 13.30 88.88 -47.81
N LEU A 10 12.15 88.38 -47.36
CA LEU A 10 10.85 89.08 -47.48
C LEU A 10 9.75 88.40 -46.62
N LEU A 11 8.92 89.22 -45.98
CA LEU A 11 7.68 88.85 -45.26
C LEU A 11 6.58 88.39 -46.23
N PHE A 12 5.72 87.46 -45.82
CA PHE A 12 4.26 87.67 -45.78
C PHE A 12 3.55 86.64 -44.88
N LEU A 13 2.75 87.13 -43.94
CA LEU A 13 1.84 86.37 -43.07
C LEU A 13 0.70 85.76 -43.89
N LEU A 14 0.21 84.56 -43.51
CA LEU A 14 -1.22 84.18 -43.52
C LEU A 14 -1.43 82.86 -42.74
N LEU A 15 -1.78 83.02 -41.46
CA LEU A 15 -2.81 82.36 -40.64
C LEU A 15 -3.22 80.85 -40.82
N PHE A 16 -3.38 80.22 -39.64
CA PHE A 16 -4.18 79.03 -39.26
C PHE A 16 -3.56 77.61 -39.30
N SER A 17 -3.01 77.16 -38.16
CA SER A 17 -3.62 76.15 -37.25
C SER A 17 -2.56 75.50 -36.33
N PRO A 18 -2.81 75.31 -35.01
CA PRO A 18 -1.85 74.72 -34.08
C PRO A 18 -2.06 73.20 -33.88
N VAL A 19 -1.21 72.60 -33.03
CA VAL A 19 -1.35 71.32 -32.26
C VAL A 19 -0.60 70.11 -32.83
N PHE A 20 0.31 69.37 -32.16
CA PHE A 20 0.97 69.37 -30.83
C PHE A 20 2.29 68.55 -30.99
N PHE A 21 3.37 68.94 -30.30
CA PHE A 21 4.57 68.12 -30.08
C PHE A 21 4.57 67.74 -28.59
N THR A 22 4.64 66.46 -28.23
CA THR A 22 4.87 66.03 -26.84
C THR A 22 6.10 65.14 -26.74
N SER A 23 6.93 65.55 -25.78
CA SER A 23 8.20 65.02 -25.35
C SER A 23 8.05 63.64 -24.71
N ILE A 24 8.99 62.75 -25.02
CA ILE A 24 9.11 61.43 -24.41
C ILE A 24 9.66 61.58 -22.98
N LEU A 25 8.84 61.22 -21.98
CA LEU A 25 9.27 60.89 -20.63
C LEU A 25 9.20 59.37 -20.48
N ALA A 26 10.34 58.76 -20.16
CA ALA A 26 10.45 57.35 -19.84
C ALA A 26 9.67 57.04 -18.55
N LEU A 27 8.65 56.18 -18.65
CA LEU A 27 8.00 55.54 -17.52
C LEU A 27 8.56 54.12 -17.39
N ASN A 28 9.35 53.88 -16.33
CA ASN A 28 9.59 52.55 -15.80
C ASN A 28 8.24 51.95 -15.38
N THR A 29 7.77 50.93 -16.09
CA THR A 29 6.59 50.16 -15.71
C THR A 29 6.98 49.08 -14.70
N SER A 30 6.64 49.31 -13.42
CA SER A 30 6.75 48.36 -12.31
C SER A 30 5.66 47.28 -12.32
N SER A 31 5.19 46.84 -13.49
CA SER A 31 4.06 45.92 -13.63
C SER A 31 4.42 44.44 -13.46
N THR A 32 5.70 44.08 -13.56
CA THR A 32 6.16 42.69 -13.38
C THR A 32 6.27 42.27 -11.92
N THR A 33 6.55 43.19 -10.99
CA THR A 33 6.70 42.89 -9.57
C THR A 33 5.36 42.65 -8.87
N SER A 34 4.28 43.37 -9.24
CA SER A 34 2.97 43.21 -8.59
C SER A 34 2.26 41.89 -8.94
N LEU A 35 2.39 41.42 -10.18
CA LEU A 35 1.87 40.12 -10.63
C LEU A 35 2.57 38.96 -9.91
N GLN A 36 3.92 38.99 -9.83
CA GLN A 36 4.69 37.98 -9.11
C GLN A 36 4.33 37.93 -7.61
N THR A 37 4.13 39.08 -6.96
CA THR A 37 3.74 39.11 -5.54
C THR A 37 2.36 38.51 -5.26
N HIS A 38 1.39 38.71 -6.16
CA HIS A 38 0.05 38.14 -6.02
C HIS A 38 0.07 36.61 -6.17
N ASP A 39 0.80 36.09 -7.15
CA ASP A 39 0.91 34.65 -7.39
C ASP A 39 1.60 33.91 -6.23
N PHE A 40 2.65 34.49 -5.62
CA PHE A 40 3.29 33.90 -4.44
C PHE A 40 2.38 33.87 -3.21
N SER A 41 1.55 34.91 -3.01
CA SER A 41 0.59 34.93 -1.89
C SER A 41 -0.52 33.87 -2.06
N SER A 42 -1.04 33.72 -3.28
CA SER A 42 -2.03 32.70 -3.63
C SER A 42 -1.47 31.29 -3.44
N LEU A 43 -0.24 31.05 -3.88
CA LEU A 43 0.44 29.78 -3.68
C LEU A 43 0.68 29.46 -2.19
N ARG A 44 1.10 30.46 -1.41
CA ARG A 44 1.31 30.28 0.03
C ARG A 44 0.00 29.90 0.73
N ASN A 45 -1.11 30.53 0.36
CA ASN A 45 -2.43 30.16 0.88
C ASN A 45 -2.84 28.75 0.46
N PHE A 46 -2.54 28.32 -0.79
CA PHE A 46 -2.79 26.95 -1.23
C PHE A 46 -2.00 25.91 -0.44
N CYS A 47 -0.74 26.20 -0.10
CA CYS A 47 0.13 25.29 0.64
C CYS A 47 -0.13 25.27 2.16
N GLN A 48 -0.77 26.30 2.74
CA GLN A 48 -1.04 26.39 4.18
C GLN A 48 -1.88 25.23 4.73
N SER A 49 -2.79 24.69 3.93
CA SER A 49 -3.63 23.55 4.33
C SER A 49 -2.96 22.19 4.10
N ARG A 50 -1.70 22.18 3.66
CA ARG A 50 -0.95 20.95 3.36
C ARG A 50 -0.18 20.48 4.59
N PRO A 51 0.10 19.18 4.71
CA PRO A 51 0.86 18.62 5.83
C PRO A 51 2.24 19.24 6.01
N TYR A 52 2.92 19.59 4.91
CA TYR A 52 4.20 20.29 4.91
C TYR A 52 4.14 21.56 4.05
N PRO A 53 3.63 22.69 4.59
CA PRO A 53 3.40 23.91 3.83
C PRO A 53 4.65 24.48 3.16
N ASP A 54 5.79 24.45 3.85
CA ASP A 54 7.05 24.99 3.32
C ASP A 54 7.59 24.13 2.17
N ALA A 55 7.62 22.80 2.33
CA ALA A 55 8.01 21.89 1.25
C ALA A 55 7.07 22.00 0.03
N CYS A 56 5.77 22.21 0.25
CA CYS A 56 4.79 22.48 -0.81
C CYS A 56 5.13 23.79 -1.55
N PHE A 57 5.34 24.87 -0.80
CA PHE A 57 5.64 26.18 -1.36
C PHE A 57 6.95 26.16 -2.14
N ASP A 58 7.99 25.54 -1.59
CA ASP A 58 9.30 25.43 -2.22
C ASP A 58 9.29 24.56 -3.48
N SER A 59 8.43 23.54 -3.54
CA SER A 59 8.21 22.77 -4.76
C SER A 59 7.58 23.66 -5.84
N LEU A 60 6.54 24.41 -5.49
CA LEU A 60 5.66 25.08 -6.44
C LEU A 60 6.10 26.50 -6.85
N LYS A 61 7.07 27.11 -6.14
CA LYS A 61 7.53 28.47 -6.42
C LYS A 61 8.10 28.65 -7.84
N LEU A 62 8.67 27.59 -8.43
CA LEU A 62 9.23 27.63 -9.78
C LEU A 62 8.17 27.55 -10.88
N THR A 63 7.02 26.93 -10.61
CA THR A 63 5.89 26.83 -11.55
C THR A 63 5.24 28.19 -11.86
N ILE A 64 5.31 29.16 -10.94
CA ILE A 64 4.78 30.51 -11.11
C ILE A 64 5.55 31.28 -12.20
N SER A 65 6.83 30.99 -12.41
CA SER A 65 7.65 31.68 -13.41
C SER A 65 7.22 31.42 -14.86
N ILE A 66 6.30 30.48 -15.11
CA ILE A 66 5.94 29.99 -16.46
C ILE A 66 4.54 30.48 -16.92
N ASN A 67 3.83 31.30 -16.14
CA ASN A 67 2.54 31.91 -16.53
C ASN A 67 1.48 30.90 -17.03
N ILE A 68 1.44 29.70 -16.45
CA ILE A 68 0.41 28.68 -16.69
C ILE A 68 -0.71 28.93 -15.69
N SER A 69 -1.97 29.04 -16.15
CA SER A 69 -3.15 29.12 -15.28
C SER A 69 -3.18 27.89 -14.36
N PRO A 70 -2.85 28.01 -13.06
CA PRO A 70 -2.61 26.85 -12.25
C PRO A 70 -3.93 26.22 -11.83
N ASN A 71 -4.08 24.91 -12.08
CA ASN A 71 -5.12 24.09 -11.47
C ASN A 71 -4.45 23.07 -10.53
N ILE A 72 -5.26 22.46 -9.65
CA ILE A 72 -4.76 21.53 -8.62
C ILE A 72 -3.95 20.36 -9.19
N LEU A 73 -4.28 19.89 -10.41
CA LEU A 73 -3.55 18.81 -11.07
C LEU A 73 -2.15 19.24 -11.51
N THR A 74 -1.98 20.49 -11.97
CA THR A 74 -0.66 21.03 -12.28
C THR A 74 0.22 21.10 -11.03
N TYR A 75 -0.33 21.55 -9.90
CA TYR A 75 0.40 21.58 -8.63
C TYR A 75 0.74 20.19 -8.11
N LEU A 76 -0.21 19.26 -8.19
CA LEU A 76 0.02 17.87 -7.84
C LEU A 76 1.13 17.24 -8.68
N LEU A 77 1.09 17.38 -10.01
CA LEU A 77 2.10 16.84 -10.91
C LEU A 77 3.49 17.45 -10.62
N HIS A 78 3.57 18.74 -10.36
CA HIS A 78 4.86 19.38 -10.04
C HIS A 78 5.41 18.92 -8.68
N THR A 79 4.55 18.83 -7.66
CA THR A 79 4.95 18.34 -6.33
C THR A 79 5.42 16.89 -6.42
N LEU A 80 4.75 16.07 -7.24
CA LEU A 80 5.14 14.67 -7.48
C LEU A 80 6.44 14.55 -8.28
N GLN A 81 6.69 15.43 -9.25
CA GLN A 81 7.96 15.50 -9.96
C GLN A 81 9.11 15.88 -9.00
N THR A 82 8.87 16.81 -8.07
CA THR A 82 9.84 17.14 -7.02
C THR A 82 10.08 15.93 -6.11
N ALA A 83 9.04 15.22 -5.69
CA ALA A 83 9.18 13.99 -4.92
C ALA A 83 10.06 12.94 -5.64
N ILE A 84 9.86 12.73 -6.95
CA ILE A 84 10.68 11.82 -7.77
C ILE A 84 12.14 12.30 -7.81
N SER A 85 12.37 13.60 -7.96
CA SER A 85 13.71 14.20 -7.98
C SER A 85 14.45 13.99 -6.65
N GLU A 86 13.80 14.28 -5.51
CA GLU A 86 14.39 14.06 -4.19
C GLU A 86 14.60 12.57 -3.91
N ALA A 87 13.65 11.71 -4.30
CA ALA A 87 13.81 10.26 -4.20
C ALA A 87 14.98 9.74 -5.04
N GLY A 88 15.23 10.34 -6.22
CA GLY A 88 16.42 10.04 -7.02
C GLY A 88 17.75 10.37 -6.31
N LYS A 89 17.79 11.47 -5.55
CA LYS A 89 18.95 11.81 -4.69
C LYS A 89 19.11 10.83 -3.54
N LEU A 90 18.00 10.38 -2.95
CA LEU A 90 18.04 9.38 -1.88
C LEU A 90 18.59 8.02 -2.37
N THR A 91 18.35 7.66 -3.64
CA THR A 91 18.95 6.45 -4.24
C THR A 91 20.48 6.48 -4.22
N SER A 92 21.10 7.64 -4.50
CA SER A 92 22.56 7.75 -4.47
C SER A 92 23.12 7.72 -3.04
N LEU A 93 22.33 8.17 -2.06
CA LEU A 93 22.68 8.02 -0.66
C LEU A 93 22.65 6.54 -0.23
N PHE A 94 21.63 5.78 -0.63
CA PHE A 94 21.57 4.35 -0.33
C PHE A 94 22.65 3.52 -1.02
N SER A 95 23.09 3.90 -2.24
CA SER A 95 24.19 3.20 -2.91
C SER A 95 25.53 3.40 -2.20
N THR A 96 25.75 4.58 -1.59
CA THR A 96 26.96 4.89 -0.80
C THR A 96 26.90 4.35 0.64
N ALA A 97 25.71 4.06 1.17
CA ALA A 97 25.51 3.49 2.50
C ALA A 97 26.01 2.04 2.65
N GLY A 98 26.28 1.33 1.54
CA GLY A 98 26.74 -0.07 1.53
C GLY A 98 28.19 -0.29 1.97
N THR A 99 28.93 0.76 2.32
CA THR A 99 30.32 0.68 2.76
C THR A 99 30.49 1.34 4.13
N SER A 100 30.52 0.49 5.16
CA SER A 100 31.11 0.68 6.51
C SER A 100 30.56 1.71 7.51
N ASN A 101 29.54 2.52 7.20
CA ASN A 101 29.17 3.65 8.08
C ASN A 101 27.80 3.57 8.78
N ILE A 102 27.06 2.48 8.59
CA ILE A 102 25.88 2.12 9.42
C ILE A 102 26.12 0.76 10.05
N ILE A 103 25.87 0.68 11.35
CA ILE A 103 25.95 -0.53 12.16
C ILE A 103 24.52 -0.98 12.40
N GLU A 104 24.11 -2.03 11.70
CA GLU A 104 22.79 -2.62 11.79
C GLU A 104 22.72 -3.59 12.97
N LYS A 105 21.77 -3.39 13.90
CA LYS A 105 21.50 -4.35 14.97
C LYS A 105 20.69 -5.55 14.46
N GLN A 106 19.71 -5.27 13.60
CA GLN A 106 18.94 -6.26 12.86
C GLN A 106 19.49 -6.39 11.43
N LYS A 107 19.71 -7.62 10.99
CA LYS A 107 20.22 -7.98 9.67
C LYS A 107 19.27 -7.45 8.59
N GLY A 108 19.81 -6.62 7.69
CA GLY A 108 19.14 -6.23 6.46
C GLY A 108 18.28 -4.98 6.55
N ALA A 109 18.31 -4.20 7.64
CA ALA A 109 17.59 -2.92 7.74
C ALA A 109 17.90 -1.94 6.59
N ILE A 110 19.16 -1.84 6.16
CA ILE A 110 19.56 -1.00 5.02
C ILE A 110 19.10 -1.62 3.70
N GLN A 111 19.09 -2.95 3.61
CA GLN A 111 18.59 -3.65 2.43
C GLN A 111 17.07 -3.44 2.29
N ASP A 112 16.33 -3.48 3.39
CA ASP A 112 14.89 -3.19 3.45
C ASP A 112 14.63 -1.78 2.93
N CYS A 113 15.36 -0.79 3.45
CA CYS A 113 15.26 0.58 2.99
C CYS A 113 15.53 0.73 1.48
N LYS A 114 16.50 0.00 0.92
CA LYS A 114 16.80 0.01 -0.52
C LYS A 114 15.65 -0.54 -1.35
N GLU A 115 15.11 -1.69 -0.97
CA GLU A 115 14.01 -2.36 -1.67
C GLU A 115 12.73 -1.53 -1.61
N LEU A 116 12.36 -1.10 -0.40
CA LEU A 116 11.20 -0.24 -0.15
C LEU A 116 11.30 1.08 -0.93
N HIS A 117 12.49 1.68 -1.00
CA HIS A 117 12.73 2.89 -1.77
C HIS A 117 12.62 2.68 -3.29
N GLN A 118 13.10 1.55 -3.81
CA GLN A 118 12.92 1.19 -5.22
C GLN A 118 11.45 1.02 -5.58
N ILE A 119 10.67 0.35 -4.73
CA ILE A 119 9.21 0.21 -4.89
C ILE A 119 8.53 1.57 -4.84
N THR A 120 8.96 2.45 -3.93
CA THR A 120 8.47 3.84 -3.89
C THR A 120 8.72 4.57 -5.20
N LEU A 121 9.95 4.53 -5.75
CA LEU A 121 10.26 5.21 -7.01
C LEU A 121 9.36 4.76 -8.16
N LEU A 122 9.14 3.46 -8.29
CA LEU A 122 8.21 2.89 -9.28
C LEU A 122 6.78 3.39 -9.03
N SER A 123 6.34 3.43 -7.78
CA SER A 123 5.01 3.90 -7.37
C SER A 123 4.80 5.38 -7.72
N LEU A 124 5.80 6.24 -7.44
CA LEU A 124 5.75 7.67 -7.80
C LEU A 124 5.66 7.86 -9.32
N GLN A 125 6.44 7.12 -10.09
CA GLN A 125 6.40 7.17 -11.56
C GLN A 125 5.05 6.69 -12.11
N LYS A 126 4.50 5.59 -11.59
CA LYS A 126 3.16 5.11 -11.93
C LYS A 126 2.11 6.19 -11.63
N SER A 127 2.17 6.83 -10.46
CA SER A 127 1.24 7.91 -10.08
C SER A 127 1.21 9.06 -11.07
N VAL A 128 2.36 9.48 -11.63
CA VAL A 128 2.40 10.54 -12.66
C VAL A 128 1.53 10.17 -13.86
N SER A 129 1.70 8.96 -14.39
CA SER A 129 0.94 8.49 -15.55
C SER A 129 -0.56 8.43 -15.27
N ARG A 130 -0.95 8.05 -14.05
CA ARG A 130 -2.34 7.95 -13.61
C ARG A 130 -3.00 9.32 -13.51
N ILE A 131 -2.32 10.29 -12.88
CA ILE A 131 -2.84 11.65 -12.66
C ILE A 131 -3.06 12.40 -13.99
N GLN A 132 -2.21 12.16 -15.00
CA GLN A 132 -2.34 12.80 -16.31
C GLN A 132 -3.63 12.45 -17.04
N THR A 133 -4.21 11.27 -16.78
CA THR A 133 -5.44 10.82 -17.46
C THR A 133 -6.70 11.55 -16.99
N ARG A 134 -6.68 12.14 -15.78
CA ARG A 134 -7.84 12.79 -15.14
C ARG A 134 -9.07 11.90 -14.94
N ASP A 135 -8.91 10.58 -15.04
CA ASP A 135 -9.96 9.59 -14.75
C ASP A 135 -9.96 9.29 -13.23
N SER A 136 -11.13 9.28 -12.61
CA SER A 136 -11.28 9.12 -11.15
C SER A 136 -10.70 7.80 -10.63
N ARG A 137 -10.83 6.70 -11.39
CA ARG A 137 -10.27 5.39 -11.01
C ARG A 137 -8.75 5.42 -11.08
N LYS A 138 -8.20 6.09 -12.08
CA LYS A 138 -6.75 6.32 -12.16
C LYS A 138 -6.24 7.19 -11.01
N LEU A 139 -7.03 8.16 -10.54
CA LEU A 139 -6.66 8.92 -9.33
C LEU A 139 -6.68 8.04 -8.07
N ALA A 140 -7.60 7.08 -7.97
CA ALA A 140 -7.59 6.08 -6.88
C ALA A 140 -6.32 5.19 -6.93
N ASP A 141 -5.90 4.74 -8.12
CA ASP A 141 -4.62 4.03 -8.29
C ASP A 141 -3.44 4.89 -7.78
N ALA A 142 -3.39 6.18 -8.14
CA ALA A 142 -2.34 7.09 -7.67
C ALA A 142 -2.36 7.24 -6.14
N LYS A 143 -3.55 7.30 -5.52
CA LYS A 143 -3.71 7.37 -4.06
C LYS A 143 -3.17 6.11 -3.37
N ALA A 144 -3.47 4.93 -3.92
CA ALA A 144 -2.94 3.65 -3.42
C ALA A 144 -1.40 3.61 -3.49
N TYR A 145 -0.83 4.03 -4.62
CA TYR A 145 0.63 4.08 -4.82
C TYR A 145 1.33 5.06 -3.87
N LEU A 146 0.77 6.24 -3.64
CA LEU A 146 1.35 7.21 -2.70
C LEU A 146 1.19 6.77 -1.24
N SER A 147 0.09 6.10 -0.88
CA SER A 147 -0.10 5.51 0.45
C SER A 147 0.93 4.40 0.72
N ALA A 148 1.19 3.55 -0.27
CA ALA A 148 2.22 2.52 -0.18
C ALA A 148 3.63 3.12 -0.05
N ALA A 149 3.93 4.22 -0.75
CA ALA A 149 5.20 4.92 -0.60
C ALA A 149 5.42 5.42 0.84
N LEU A 150 4.41 6.04 1.47
CA LEU A 150 4.52 6.49 2.86
C LEU A 150 4.69 5.32 3.85
N THR A 151 4.02 4.20 3.57
CA THR A 151 4.20 2.95 4.32
C THR A 151 5.64 2.44 4.21
N ASN A 152 6.19 2.36 2.99
CA ASN A 152 7.58 1.96 2.73
C ASN A 152 8.58 2.82 3.51
N LYS A 153 8.35 4.14 3.58
CA LYS A 153 9.15 5.05 4.40
C LYS A 153 9.07 4.69 5.89
N ASN A 154 7.87 4.46 6.42
CA ASN A 154 7.67 4.12 7.82
C ASN A 154 8.41 2.82 8.20
N THR A 155 8.27 1.76 7.41
CA THR A 155 8.98 0.48 7.63
C THR A 155 10.51 0.66 7.58
N CYS A 156 11.02 1.43 6.62
CA CYS A 156 12.45 1.74 6.56
C CYS A 156 12.93 2.50 7.82
N LEU A 157 12.19 3.50 8.29
CA LEU A 157 12.53 4.24 9.50
C LEU A 157 12.53 3.35 10.75
N GLU A 158 11.58 2.43 10.87
CA GLU A 158 11.51 1.45 11.96
C GLU A 158 12.71 0.50 11.95
N GLY A 159 13.09 -0.03 10.78
CA GLY A 159 14.30 -0.86 10.66
C GLY A 159 15.58 -0.10 11.05
N LEU A 160 15.64 1.20 10.73
CA LEU A 160 16.76 2.07 11.09
C LEU A 160 16.77 2.51 12.56
N ASP A 161 15.66 2.36 13.30
CA ASP A 161 15.56 2.84 14.69
C ASP A 161 16.60 2.16 15.58
N SER A 162 16.78 0.85 15.40
CA SER A 162 17.77 0.05 16.13
C SER A 162 19.22 0.20 15.62
N ALA A 163 19.42 0.78 14.43
CA ALA A 163 20.73 0.97 13.82
C ALA A 163 21.51 2.13 14.47
N THR A 164 22.84 2.14 14.30
CA THR A 164 23.73 3.21 14.77
C THR A 164 24.76 3.61 13.71
N GLY A 165 25.51 4.67 13.95
CA GLY A 165 26.59 5.14 13.06
C GLY A 165 26.38 6.55 12.51
N PRO A 166 27.45 7.18 11.99
CA PRO A 166 27.45 8.60 11.61
C PRO A 166 26.54 8.92 10.42
N LEU A 167 26.20 7.94 9.56
CA LEU A 167 25.35 8.16 8.39
C LEU A 167 23.85 8.02 8.70
N LYS A 168 23.47 7.39 9.83
CA LYS A 168 22.06 7.21 10.20
C LYS A 168 21.28 8.54 10.23
N PRO A 169 21.75 9.60 10.91
CA PRO A 169 21.02 10.87 10.94
C PRO A 169 20.83 11.48 9.54
N VAL A 170 21.84 11.33 8.67
CA VAL A 170 21.77 11.84 7.29
C VAL A 170 20.70 11.09 6.51
N ILE A 171 20.69 9.75 6.56
CA ILE A 171 19.68 8.93 5.88
C ILE A 171 18.28 9.20 6.41
N VAL A 172 18.11 9.25 7.74
CA VAL A 172 16.81 9.52 8.36
C VAL A 172 16.29 10.90 7.95
N ASN A 173 17.11 11.95 8.00
CA ASN A 173 16.70 13.29 7.60
C ASN A 173 16.36 13.36 6.11
N SER A 174 17.17 12.72 5.25
CA SER A 174 16.89 12.66 3.80
C SER A 174 15.63 11.87 3.47
N LEU A 175 15.36 10.78 4.19
CA LEU A 175 14.09 10.04 4.09
C LEU A 175 12.92 10.95 4.47
N ILE A 176 12.97 11.59 5.64
CA ILE A 176 11.89 12.46 6.10
C ILE A 176 11.62 13.55 5.05
N SER A 177 12.64 14.33 4.67
CA SER A 177 12.47 15.45 3.72
C SER A 177 11.97 15.00 2.35
N THR A 178 12.43 13.85 1.84
CA THR A 178 11.96 13.32 0.55
C THR A 178 10.47 13.01 0.58
N TYR A 179 10.00 12.38 1.65
CA TYR A 179 8.62 11.93 1.76
C TYR A 179 7.64 13.02 2.23
N GLU A 180 8.11 14.19 2.66
CA GLU A 180 7.27 15.39 2.82
C GLU A 180 6.56 15.77 1.51
N HIS A 181 7.28 15.67 0.38
CA HIS A 181 6.70 15.91 -0.94
C HIS A 181 5.65 14.85 -1.32
N VAL A 182 5.90 13.59 -0.98
CA VAL A 182 4.95 12.48 -1.20
C VAL A 182 3.67 12.71 -0.40
N HIS A 183 3.79 13.11 0.87
CA HIS A 183 2.65 13.42 1.74
C HIS A 183 1.85 14.61 1.18
N ASN A 184 2.52 15.69 0.78
CA ASN A 184 1.85 16.82 0.14
C ASN A 184 1.11 16.40 -1.14
N SER A 185 1.73 15.59 -2.00
CA SER A 185 1.09 15.05 -3.20
C SER A 185 -0.14 14.20 -2.87
N LEU A 186 -0.07 13.33 -1.86
CA LEU A 186 -1.21 12.52 -1.41
C LEU A 186 -2.35 13.41 -0.91
N SER A 187 -2.06 14.42 -0.06
CA SER A 187 -3.08 15.35 0.44
C SER A 187 -3.80 16.14 -0.66
N MET A 188 -3.15 16.35 -1.82
CA MET A 188 -3.74 17.02 -2.98
C MET A 188 -4.69 16.11 -3.77
N LEU A 189 -4.56 14.79 -3.64
CA LEU A 189 -5.51 13.82 -4.19
C LEU A 189 -6.76 13.66 -3.31
N SER A 190 -6.66 13.99 -2.02
CA SER A 190 -7.66 13.66 -1.00
C SER A 190 -8.84 14.63 -0.88
N THR A 191 -9.22 15.35 -1.95
CA THR A 191 -10.45 16.16 -1.94
C THR A 191 -11.69 15.34 -2.34
N PRO A 192 -12.90 15.64 -1.81
CA PRO A 192 -13.95 14.64 -1.54
C PRO A 192 -14.63 14.04 -2.78
N ASN A 193 -15.02 12.76 -2.62
CA ASN A 193 -15.85 11.95 -3.52
C ASN A 193 -16.99 12.74 -4.19
N PRO A 194 -17.17 12.65 -5.52
CA PRO A 194 -18.52 12.64 -6.06
C PRO A 194 -19.22 11.40 -5.51
N LYS A 195 -20.34 11.60 -4.80
CA LYS A 195 -21.36 10.56 -4.63
C LYS A 195 -21.85 10.19 -6.03
N GLU A 196 -21.22 9.22 -6.68
CA GLU A 196 -21.80 8.60 -7.87
C GLU A 196 -22.73 7.46 -7.45
N THR A 197 -23.92 7.56 -8.00
CA THR A 197 -25.03 6.62 -7.99
C THR A 197 -24.58 5.19 -8.22
N HIS A 198 -25.14 4.27 -7.42
CA HIS A 198 -25.11 2.82 -7.63
C HIS A 198 -25.29 2.50 -9.13
N LYS A 199 -24.21 2.10 -9.80
CA LYS A 199 -24.30 1.62 -11.18
C LYS A 199 -24.60 0.13 -11.14
N ASN A 200 -25.63 -0.23 -11.88
CA ASN A 200 -26.10 -1.60 -12.07
C ASN A 200 -24.95 -2.54 -12.44
N ARG A 201 -24.96 -3.72 -11.81
CA ARG A 201 -24.22 -4.95 -12.16
C ARG A 201 -23.82 -4.96 -13.64
N ARG A 202 -22.52 -4.87 -13.91
CA ARG A 202 -22.00 -5.20 -15.25
C ARG A 202 -22.03 -6.72 -15.40
N LEU A 203 -22.54 -7.18 -16.53
CA LEU A 203 -22.48 -8.59 -16.90
C LEU A 203 -21.00 -9.00 -17.04
N LEU A 204 -20.64 -10.04 -16.29
CA LEU A 204 -19.32 -10.68 -16.23
C LEU A 204 -18.76 -10.96 -17.63
N GLY A 205 -17.60 -10.39 -17.91
CA GLY A 205 -16.80 -10.72 -19.07
C GLY A 205 -15.35 -10.79 -18.61
N PHE A 206 -14.74 -11.97 -18.71
CA PHE A 206 -13.33 -12.14 -18.35
C PHE A 206 -12.45 -11.14 -19.11
N PRO A 207 -11.45 -10.53 -18.44
CA PRO A 207 -10.56 -9.59 -19.10
C PRO A 207 -9.80 -10.22 -20.24
N LYS A 208 -9.55 -9.43 -21.30
CA LYS A 208 -8.85 -9.89 -22.52
C LYS A 208 -7.42 -10.40 -22.27
N TRP A 209 -6.82 -10.07 -21.13
CA TRP A 209 -5.47 -10.47 -20.76
C TRP A 209 -5.40 -11.81 -20.02
N VAL A 210 -6.54 -12.36 -19.56
CA VAL A 210 -6.60 -13.71 -18.99
C VAL A 210 -6.96 -14.68 -20.11
N SER A 211 -6.04 -15.58 -20.45
CA SER A 211 -6.28 -16.54 -21.54
C SER A 211 -7.35 -17.57 -21.15
N LYS A 212 -7.99 -18.22 -22.14
CA LYS A 212 -8.87 -19.38 -21.89
C LYS A 212 -8.16 -20.48 -21.09
N LYS A 213 -6.89 -20.73 -21.41
CA LYS A 213 -6.04 -21.73 -20.77
C LYS A 213 -5.83 -21.43 -19.28
N ASP A 214 -5.43 -20.20 -18.95
CA ASP A 214 -5.18 -19.80 -17.55
C ASP A 214 -6.45 -19.86 -16.71
N ARG A 215 -7.60 -19.52 -17.30
CA ARG A 215 -8.90 -19.67 -16.61
C ARG A 215 -9.20 -21.11 -16.27
N ARG A 216 -8.97 -22.05 -17.20
CA ARG A 216 -9.18 -23.48 -16.94
C ARG A 216 -8.32 -23.94 -15.77
N ILE A 217 -7.06 -23.52 -15.70
CA ILE A 217 -6.15 -23.87 -14.60
C ILE A 217 -6.61 -23.24 -13.27
N LEU A 218 -7.08 -22.00 -13.28
CA LEU A 218 -7.53 -21.30 -12.07
C LEU A 218 -8.91 -21.73 -11.58
N GLN A 219 -9.73 -22.34 -12.45
CA GLN A 219 -11.08 -22.81 -12.14
C GLN A 219 -11.14 -24.31 -11.86
N SER A 220 -10.19 -25.11 -12.36
CA SER A 220 -10.17 -26.54 -12.08
C SER A 220 -9.96 -26.78 -10.58
N ASP A 221 -10.89 -27.49 -9.95
CA ASP A 221 -10.57 -28.26 -8.75
C ASP A 221 -9.69 -29.42 -9.22
N TYR A 222 -8.45 -29.48 -8.75
CA TYR A 222 -7.45 -30.43 -9.23
C TYR A 222 -7.84 -31.83 -8.74
N GLY A 223 -8.67 -32.52 -9.52
CA GLY A 223 -9.24 -33.82 -9.16
C GLY A 223 -10.34 -34.30 -10.10
N GLY A 224 -10.09 -34.36 -11.41
CA GLY A 224 -11.03 -34.93 -12.37
C GLY A 224 -10.45 -35.06 -13.76
N ASP A 225 -10.23 -36.31 -14.19
CA ASP A 225 -10.14 -36.69 -15.59
C ASP A 225 -11.50 -36.39 -16.26
N ASP A 226 -11.66 -35.20 -16.85
CA ASP A 226 -12.78 -34.92 -17.74
C ASP A 226 -12.26 -34.60 -19.15
N ASP A 227 -12.28 -35.69 -19.94
CA ASP A 227 -12.35 -35.74 -21.40
C ASP A 227 -13.60 -34.99 -21.88
N ASP A 228 -13.46 -33.71 -22.21
CA ASP A 228 -14.45 -33.02 -23.06
C ASP A 228 -13.74 -32.15 -24.10
N GLY A 229 -13.82 -32.64 -25.33
CA GLY A 229 -13.16 -32.11 -26.51
C GLY A 229 -13.67 -30.74 -26.95
N ASP A 230 -12.79 -29.75 -26.87
CA ASP A 230 -12.75 -28.63 -27.81
C ASP A 230 -11.31 -28.09 -27.90
N GLY A 231 -10.60 -28.49 -28.95
CA GLY A 231 -9.62 -27.72 -29.73
C GLY A 231 -8.32 -27.15 -29.14
N ASP A 232 -8.24 -26.85 -27.85
CA ASP A 232 -7.05 -26.26 -27.22
C ASP A 232 -6.47 -27.27 -26.21
N GLU A 233 -5.68 -28.21 -26.72
CA GLU A 233 -4.91 -29.17 -25.91
C GLU A 233 -4.10 -28.39 -24.85
N TYR A 234 -4.28 -28.73 -23.57
CA TYR A 234 -3.49 -28.16 -22.49
C TYR A 234 -2.01 -28.48 -22.75
N ASP A 235 -1.23 -27.48 -23.18
CA ASP A 235 0.22 -27.65 -23.32
C ASP A 235 0.87 -27.56 -21.92
N PRO A 236 1.29 -28.70 -21.34
CA PRO A 236 1.89 -28.74 -20.01
C PRO A 236 3.29 -28.11 -20.00
N SER A 237 3.90 -27.87 -21.17
CA SER A 237 5.27 -27.37 -21.30
C SER A 237 5.42 -25.88 -21.01
N GLU A 238 4.32 -25.13 -20.94
CA GLU A 238 4.30 -23.71 -20.57
C GLU A 238 4.08 -23.46 -19.06
N VAL A 239 3.75 -24.50 -18.30
CA VAL A 239 3.50 -24.41 -16.85
C VAL A 239 4.74 -24.84 -16.09
N ILE A 240 5.22 -23.99 -15.18
CA ILE A 240 6.38 -24.33 -14.35
C ILE A 240 5.89 -25.22 -13.22
N THR A 241 6.44 -26.43 -13.12
CA THR A 241 6.14 -27.35 -12.02
C THR A 241 7.32 -27.40 -11.05
N VAL A 242 7.03 -27.23 -9.77
CA VAL A 242 7.95 -27.43 -8.65
C VAL A 242 7.53 -28.70 -7.93
N ALA A 243 8.45 -29.64 -7.73
CA ALA A 243 8.20 -30.84 -6.94
C ALA A 243 9.43 -31.21 -6.11
N ALA A 244 9.25 -31.32 -4.79
CA ALA A 244 10.34 -31.62 -3.85
C ALA A 244 11.03 -32.96 -4.13
N ASP A 245 10.33 -33.92 -4.75
CA ASP A 245 10.84 -35.24 -5.14
C ASP A 245 11.68 -35.25 -6.44
N GLY A 246 11.79 -34.09 -7.11
CA GLY A 246 12.53 -33.93 -8.35
C GLY A 246 11.78 -34.33 -9.63
N THR A 247 10.47 -34.61 -9.55
CA THR A 247 9.65 -34.95 -10.73
C THR A 247 9.18 -33.72 -11.53
N GLY A 248 9.28 -32.52 -10.95
CA GLY A 248 8.96 -31.24 -11.58
C GLY A 248 10.09 -30.66 -12.42
N ASN A 249 9.88 -29.46 -12.98
CA ASN A 249 10.94 -28.69 -13.65
C ASN A 249 11.99 -28.18 -12.66
N PHE A 250 11.56 -27.88 -11.43
CA PHE A 250 12.41 -27.42 -10.32
C PHE A 250 12.08 -28.22 -9.05
N SER A 251 13.06 -28.30 -8.14
CA SER A 251 12.86 -28.86 -6.80
C SER A 251 12.68 -27.79 -5.72
N SER A 252 12.85 -26.51 -6.06
CA SER A 252 12.63 -25.37 -5.18
C SER A 252 11.73 -24.33 -5.84
N ILE A 253 10.93 -23.64 -5.03
CA ILE A 253 10.07 -22.54 -5.47
C ILE A 253 10.95 -21.35 -5.84
N SER A 254 12.01 -21.07 -5.08
CA SER A 254 12.95 -19.98 -5.37
C SER A 254 13.57 -20.09 -6.76
N ASP A 255 13.96 -21.29 -7.21
CA ASP A 255 14.53 -21.47 -8.56
C ASP A 255 13.49 -21.26 -9.66
N ALA A 256 12.25 -21.71 -9.45
CA ALA A 256 11.14 -21.45 -10.38
C ALA A 256 10.83 -19.95 -10.50
N ILE A 257 10.84 -19.21 -9.38
CA ILE A 257 10.69 -17.75 -9.37
C ILE A 257 11.85 -17.08 -10.11
N ASN A 258 13.09 -17.52 -9.87
CA ASN A 258 14.27 -16.99 -10.54
C ASN A 258 14.19 -17.19 -12.06
N PHE A 259 13.70 -18.35 -12.51
CA PHE A 259 13.51 -18.70 -13.92
C PHE A 259 12.39 -17.89 -14.60
N ALA A 260 11.29 -17.58 -13.88
CA ALA A 260 10.15 -16.85 -14.43
C ALA A 260 10.57 -15.52 -15.10
N PRO A 261 9.90 -15.07 -16.18
CA PRO A 261 10.25 -13.83 -16.85
C PRO A 261 10.08 -12.60 -15.95
N ASN A 262 10.94 -11.61 -16.13
CA ASN A 262 10.82 -10.33 -15.43
C ASN A 262 9.81 -9.42 -16.13
N ASN A 263 9.01 -8.69 -15.35
CA ASN A 263 8.00 -7.72 -15.80
C ASN A 263 7.00 -8.32 -16.81
N SER A 264 6.62 -9.58 -16.61
CA SER A 264 5.62 -10.24 -17.45
C SER A 264 4.29 -9.52 -17.37
N TYR A 265 3.68 -9.25 -18.53
CA TYR A 265 2.29 -8.79 -18.62
C TYR A 265 1.30 -9.94 -18.47
N ASP A 266 1.73 -11.16 -18.82
CA ASP A 266 0.94 -12.38 -18.73
C ASP A 266 1.21 -13.10 -17.41
N ARG A 267 0.26 -13.95 -16.99
CA ARG A 267 0.41 -14.76 -15.78
C ARG A 267 1.48 -15.83 -15.98
N VAL A 268 2.32 -15.99 -14.97
CA VAL A 268 3.29 -17.09 -14.90
C VAL A 268 2.80 -18.05 -13.84
N ILE A 269 2.25 -19.18 -14.28
CA ILE A 269 1.69 -20.20 -13.39
C ILE A 269 2.78 -21.15 -12.95
N ILE A 270 2.95 -21.27 -11.63
CA ILE A 270 3.85 -22.19 -10.97
C ILE A 270 3.01 -23.16 -10.12
N LEU A 271 2.95 -24.42 -10.55
CA LEU A 271 2.35 -25.50 -9.79
C LEU A 271 3.36 -25.99 -8.76
N VAL A 272 3.00 -25.97 -7.49
CA VAL A 272 3.84 -26.41 -6.38
C VAL A 272 3.26 -27.71 -5.83
N ARG A 273 3.87 -28.83 -6.21
CA ARG A 273 3.38 -30.15 -5.83
C ARG A 273 3.41 -30.38 -4.33
N GLU A 274 2.64 -31.35 -3.86
CA GLU A 274 2.67 -31.79 -2.47
C GLU A 274 4.10 -31.97 -1.94
N GLY A 275 4.31 -31.54 -0.71
CA GLY A 275 5.62 -31.54 -0.08
C GLY A 275 5.82 -30.39 0.90
N VAL A 276 6.90 -30.51 1.68
CA VAL A 276 7.37 -29.47 2.59
C VAL A 276 8.60 -28.80 1.98
N TYR A 277 8.46 -27.51 1.69
CA TYR A 277 9.49 -26.66 1.08
C TYR A 277 10.09 -25.77 2.18
N GLU A 278 11.21 -26.22 2.75
CA GLU A 278 11.97 -25.47 3.76
C GLU A 278 12.82 -24.36 3.11
N GLU A 279 12.18 -23.26 2.74
CA GLU A 279 12.84 -22.12 2.10
C GLU A 279 12.18 -20.78 2.46
N ASN A 280 12.99 -19.72 2.50
CA ASN A 280 12.49 -18.34 2.53
C ASN A 280 12.41 -17.80 1.11
N VAL A 281 11.21 -17.78 0.54
CA VAL A 281 10.95 -17.39 -0.85
C VAL A 281 10.74 -15.88 -0.95
N GLU A 282 11.40 -15.25 -1.91
CA GLU A 282 11.23 -13.82 -2.22
C GLU A 282 10.78 -13.65 -3.68
N ILE A 283 9.65 -12.98 -3.88
CA ILE A 283 9.12 -12.57 -5.19
C ILE A 283 9.36 -11.07 -5.32
N PRO A 284 10.47 -10.64 -5.95
CA PRO A 284 10.82 -9.23 -6.02
C PRO A 284 9.87 -8.46 -6.95
N SER A 285 9.91 -7.12 -6.87
CA SER A 285 8.97 -6.24 -7.57
C SER A 285 8.96 -6.33 -9.09
N TYR A 286 10.05 -6.84 -9.68
CA TYR A 286 10.16 -7.09 -11.12
C TYR A 286 9.67 -8.48 -11.54
N LYS A 287 9.19 -9.33 -10.64
CA LYS A 287 8.54 -10.62 -10.94
C LYS A 287 7.02 -10.45 -10.82
N THR A 288 6.41 -9.80 -11.80
CA THR A 288 4.97 -9.49 -11.82
C THR A 288 4.12 -10.68 -12.29
N ASN A 289 2.86 -10.72 -11.88
CA ASN A 289 1.85 -11.70 -12.31
C ASN A 289 2.22 -13.18 -12.06
N ILE A 290 3.02 -13.44 -11.02
CA ILE A 290 3.28 -14.82 -10.56
C ILE A 290 2.01 -15.40 -9.93
N VAL A 291 1.70 -16.65 -10.27
CA VAL A 291 0.62 -17.43 -9.66
C VAL A 291 1.21 -18.69 -9.05
N LEU A 292 1.06 -18.88 -7.74
CA LEU A 292 1.38 -20.14 -7.06
C LEU A 292 0.10 -20.95 -6.83
N ILE A 293 0.12 -22.22 -7.25
CA ILE A 293 -1.00 -23.15 -7.04
C ILE A 293 -0.46 -24.41 -6.41
N GLY A 294 -0.89 -24.73 -5.20
CA GLY A 294 -0.54 -25.98 -4.53
C GLY A 294 -1.49 -27.12 -4.87
N ASP A 295 -1.12 -28.34 -4.47
CA ASP A 295 -1.99 -29.53 -4.56
C ASP A 295 -3.04 -29.58 -3.42
N GLY A 296 -3.08 -28.57 -2.56
CA GLY A 296 -3.95 -28.47 -1.39
C GLY A 296 -3.19 -27.86 -0.21
N SER A 297 -3.85 -27.01 0.58
CA SER A 297 -3.19 -26.38 1.74
C SER A 297 -2.74 -27.41 2.79
N ASP A 298 -3.37 -28.58 2.86
CA ASP A 298 -2.94 -29.69 3.73
C ASP A 298 -1.70 -30.45 3.20
N PHE A 299 -1.34 -30.28 1.93
CA PHE A 299 -0.32 -31.09 1.24
C PHE A 299 0.90 -30.28 0.79
N THR A 300 0.71 -29.01 0.40
CA THR A 300 1.79 -28.13 -0.07
C THR A 300 2.12 -27.09 0.99
N VAL A 301 3.29 -27.21 1.62
CA VAL A 301 3.71 -26.36 2.75
C VAL A 301 5.01 -25.63 2.43
N ILE A 302 5.02 -24.30 2.54
CA ILE A 302 6.23 -23.46 2.52
C ILE A 302 6.54 -23.06 3.96
N THR A 303 7.71 -23.46 4.47
CA THR A 303 8.06 -23.28 5.88
C THR A 303 9.40 -22.60 6.08
N GLY A 304 9.49 -21.76 7.11
CA GLY A 304 10.67 -21.01 7.51
C GLY A 304 10.62 -20.68 8.99
N ASN A 305 11.69 -20.12 9.54
CA ASN A 305 11.79 -19.85 10.99
C ASN A 305 12.59 -18.58 11.33
N ARG A 306 12.68 -17.62 10.40
CA ARG A 306 13.36 -16.35 10.68
C ARG A 306 12.54 -15.54 11.68
N SER A 307 13.23 -14.84 12.58
CA SER A 307 12.61 -14.06 13.64
C SER A 307 13.43 -12.83 14.01
N VAL A 308 12.80 -11.88 14.70
CA VAL A 308 13.49 -10.72 15.28
C VAL A 308 14.50 -11.12 16.36
N ASP A 309 14.19 -12.12 17.18
CA ASP A 309 15.11 -12.63 18.21
C ASP A 309 16.41 -13.21 17.60
N ASP A 310 16.32 -13.81 16.40
CA ASP A 310 17.49 -14.30 15.63
C ASP A 310 18.23 -13.18 14.85
N GLY A 311 17.82 -11.94 15.10
CA GLY A 311 18.42 -10.73 14.58
C GLY A 311 17.95 -10.34 13.18
N TRP A 312 16.83 -10.86 12.67
CA TRP A 312 16.23 -10.33 11.44
C TRP A 312 15.38 -9.08 11.74
N THR A 313 15.11 -8.27 10.73
CA THR A 313 13.99 -7.30 10.82
C THR A 313 12.67 -8.06 10.71
N THR A 314 11.57 -7.49 11.24
CA THR A 314 10.23 -8.04 11.01
C THR A 314 9.92 -8.15 9.52
N PHE A 315 10.36 -7.17 8.71
CA PHE A 315 10.16 -7.20 7.26
C PHE A 315 10.85 -8.40 6.58
N ARG A 316 12.06 -8.79 7.03
CA ARG A 316 12.83 -9.91 6.46
C ARG A 316 12.65 -11.25 7.16
N SER A 317 11.84 -11.30 8.21
CA SER A 317 11.51 -12.56 8.88
C SER A 317 10.51 -13.41 8.08
N ALA A 318 9.86 -12.83 7.06
CA ALA A 318 8.88 -13.50 6.20
C ALA A 318 9.41 -14.83 5.61
N THR A 319 8.62 -15.90 5.76
CA THR A 319 8.81 -17.17 5.02
C THR A 319 8.54 -16.96 3.53
N LEU A 320 7.42 -16.34 3.17
CA LEU A 320 7.12 -15.91 1.80
C LEU A 320 6.96 -14.38 1.75
N ALA A 321 7.81 -13.73 0.95
CA ALA A 321 7.82 -12.29 0.77
C ALA A 321 7.45 -11.90 -0.67
N ILE A 322 6.36 -11.16 -0.85
CA ILE A 322 5.85 -10.77 -2.16
C ILE A 322 5.90 -9.25 -2.36
N SER A 323 6.63 -8.84 -3.39
CA SER A 323 6.72 -7.45 -3.85
C SER A 323 6.29 -7.26 -5.31
N GLY A 324 6.05 -8.35 -6.05
CA GLY A 324 5.60 -8.32 -7.45
C GLY A 324 4.09 -8.17 -7.59
N ASP A 325 3.65 -7.11 -8.29
CA ASP A 325 2.23 -6.80 -8.52
C ASP A 325 1.49 -7.95 -9.23
N GLY A 326 0.19 -8.09 -8.93
CA GLY A 326 -0.69 -9.10 -9.54
C GLY A 326 -0.45 -10.52 -9.06
N PHE A 327 0.21 -10.70 -7.91
CA PHE A 327 0.49 -11.99 -7.32
C PHE A 327 -0.79 -12.72 -6.92
N LEU A 328 -0.87 -14.01 -7.26
CA LEU A 328 -1.95 -14.88 -6.80
C LEU A 328 -1.38 -16.12 -6.12
N ALA A 329 -2.05 -16.57 -5.06
CA ALA A 329 -1.77 -17.88 -4.47
C ALA A 329 -3.06 -18.62 -4.17
N ARG A 330 -3.08 -19.94 -4.39
CA ARG A 330 -4.15 -20.80 -3.89
C ARG A 330 -3.66 -22.17 -3.44
N ASP A 331 -4.39 -22.75 -2.50
CA ASP A 331 -4.22 -24.14 -2.05
C ASP A 331 -2.80 -24.43 -1.50
N ILE A 332 -2.23 -23.50 -0.72
CA ILE A 332 -0.89 -23.61 -0.13
C ILE A 332 -0.93 -23.22 1.35
N THR A 333 -0.15 -23.90 2.18
CA THR A 333 0.20 -23.44 3.54
C THR A 333 1.50 -22.66 3.51
N ILE A 334 1.51 -21.48 4.13
CA ILE A 334 2.72 -20.69 4.43
C ILE A 334 2.85 -20.57 5.94
N GLU A 335 3.99 -20.98 6.49
CA GLU A 335 4.18 -20.96 7.94
C GLU A 335 5.53 -20.41 8.39
N ASN A 336 5.54 -19.84 9.60
CA ASN A 336 6.76 -19.52 10.32
C ASN A 336 6.80 -20.28 11.65
N THR A 337 7.76 -21.19 11.79
CA THR A 337 7.88 -22.13 12.90
C THR A 337 8.80 -21.66 14.02
N ALA A 338 9.21 -20.38 14.03
CA ALA A 338 10.10 -19.81 15.06
C ALA A 338 9.56 -19.98 16.49
N GLY A 339 8.24 -19.90 16.67
CA GLY A 339 7.57 -20.02 17.97
C GLY A 339 7.39 -18.68 18.71
N PRO A 340 6.52 -18.63 19.74
CA PRO A 340 6.15 -17.39 20.40
C PRO A 340 7.29 -16.76 21.22
N GLN A 341 8.27 -17.56 21.65
CA GLN A 341 9.48 -17.10 22.33
C GLN A 341 10.43 -16.30 21.44
N LYS A 342 10.26 -16.38 20.12
CA LYS A 342 11.10 -15.71 19.12
C LYS A 342 10.59 -14.33 18.70
N HIS A 343 9.54 -13.85 19.37
CA HIS A 343 8.91 -12.55 19.08
C HIS A 343 8.42 -12.49 17.63
N GLN A 344 8.57 -11.36 16.94
CA GLN A 344 8.04 -11.15 15.59
C GLN A 344 8.65 -12.13 14.59
N ALA A 345 7.81 -12.92 13.93
CA ALA A 345 8.22 -13.94 12.98
C ALA A 345 7.14 -14.12 11.89
N VAL A 346 7.35 -13.47 10.75
CA VAL A 346 6.34 -13.37 9.69
C VAL A 346 6.29 -14.65 8.87
N ALA A 347 5.08 -15.18 8.63
CA ALA A 347 4.87 -16.26 7.67
C ALA A 347 4.73 -15.69 6.25
N LEU A 348 3.81 -14.76 6.06
CA LEU A 348 3.51 -14.14 4.77
C LEU A 348 3.63 -12.62 4.86
N ARG A 349 4.40 -12.02 3.94
CA ARG A 349 4.41 -10.58 3.72
C ARG A 349 4.01 -10.23 2.30
N ILE A 350 3.10 -9.28 2.14
CA ILE A 350 2.70 -8.73 0.84
C ILE A 350 2.82 -7.21 0.83
N ASN A 351 3.63 -6.69 -0.08
CA ASN A 351 3.76 -5.28 -0.44
C ASN A 351 3.70 -5.11 -1.97
N ALA A 352 2.69 -5.74 -2.56
CA ALA A 352 2.40 -5.76 -3.98
C ALA A 352 0.93 -5.36 -4.21
N ASP A 353 0.65 -4.64 -5.29
CA ASP A 353 -0.71 -4.23 -5.63
C ASP A 353 -1.47 -5.34 -6.35
N LEU A 354 -2.78 -5.40 -6.11
CA LEU A 354 -3.71 -6.36 -6.73
C LEU A 354 -3.31 -7.82 -6.45
N ALA A 355 -2.91 -8.10 -5.20
CA ALA A 355 -2.58 -9.44 -4.75
C ALA A 355 -3.81 -10.15 -4.16
N ALA A 356 -4.04 -11.41 -4.54
CA ALA A 356 -5.14 -12.21 -3.98
C ALA A 356 -4.70 -13.60 -3.53
N ILE A 357 -5.21 -14.04 -2.38
CA ILE A 357 -4.88 -15.31 -1.73
C ILE A 357 -6.17 -16.10 -1.48
N TYR A 358 -6.24 -17.35 -1.95
CA TYR A 358 -7.48 -18.14 -1.93
C TYR A 358 -7.26 -19.56 -1.39
N ARG A 359 -8.02 -19.99 -0.38
CA ARG A 359 -7.89 -21.33 0.26
C ARG A 359 -6.47 -21.66 0.75
N CYS A 360 -5.75 -20.64 1.22
CA CYS A 360 -4.43 -20.83 1.82
C CYS A 360 -4.51 -20.88 3.35
N SER A 361 -3.53 -21.53 3.97
CA SER A 361 -3.33 -21.44 5.42
C SER A 361 -2.09 -20.61 5.71
N ILE A 362 -2.17 -19.66 6.64
CA ILE A 362 -1.09 -18.74 6.99
C ILE A 362 -0.88 -18.85 8.50
N ASN A 363 0.20 -19.53 8.89
CA ASN A 363 0.38 -19.98 10.28
C ASN A 363 1.64 -19.38 10.93
N GLY A 364 1.50 -18.93 12.16
CA GLY A 364 2.59 -18.37 12.93
C GLY A 364 2.16 -18.08 14.37
N TYR A 365 2.91 -17.22 15.06
CA TYR A 365 2.57 -16.75 16.41
C TYR A 365 2.43 -15.23 16.40
N GLN A 366 3.50 -14.51 16.75
CA GLN A 366 3.51 -13.06 16.71
C GLN A 366 3.86 -12.57 15.30
N ASP A 367 3.07 -11.61 14.79
CA ASP A 367 3.25 -10.99 13.46
C ASP A 367 3.10 -11.98 12.28
N THR A 368 2.17 -12.93 12.33
CA THR A 368 1.99 -13.99 11.29
C THR A 368 1.84 -13.44 9.85
N LEU A 369 0.88 -12.54 9.62
CA LEU A 369 0.54 -12.00 8.30
C LEU A 369 0.82 -10.50 8.26
N TYR A 370 1.84 -10.13 7.50
CA TYR A 370 2.19 -8.75 7.21
C TYR A 370 1.53 -8.28 5.90
N ALA A 371 0.28 -7.82 6.00
CA ALA A 371 -0.43 -7.09 4.95
C ALA A 371 0.17 -5.67 4.83
N HIS A 372 1.39 -5.59 4.31
CA HIS A 372 2.26 -4.44 4.43
C HIS A 372 1.70 -3.20 3.71
N SER A 373 1.48 -3.25 2.40
CA SER A 373 1.01 -2.11 1.61
C SER A 373 0.24 -2.52 0.34
N PHE A 374 -0.38 -1.54 -0.32
CA PHE A 374 -1.24 -1.69 -1.51
C PHE A 374 -2.56 -2.45 -1.28
N ARG A 375 -3.29 -2.77 -2.36
CA ARG A 375 -4.59 -3.45 -2.32
C ARG A 375 -4.42 -4.96 -2.32
N GLN A 376 -5.09 -5.64 -1.38
CA GLN A 376 -4.95 -7.08 -1.15
C GLN A 376 -6.30 -7.72 -0.84
N PHE A 377 -6.49 -8.97 -1.27
CA PHE A 377 -7.70 -9.75 -1.02
C PHE A 377 -7.36 -11.15 -0.51
N TYR A 378 -8.04 -11.59 0.54
CA TYR A 378 -7.87 -12.91 1.15
C TYR A 378 -9.24 -13.58 1.23
N ARG A 379 -9.40 -14.75 0.63
CA ARG A 379 -10.67 -15.47 0.56
C ARG A 379 -10.51 -16.90 1.05
N GLU A 380 -11.39 -17.32 1.96
CA GLU A 380 -11.42 -18.71 2.47
C GLU A 380 -10.08 -19.18 3.04
N CYS A 381 -9.32 -18.25 3.63
CA CYS A 381 -8.02 -18.56 4.22
C CYS A 381 -8.16 -18.94 5.69
N ASN A 382 -7.29 -19.83 6.17
CA ASN A 382 -7.07 -20.05 7.59
C ASN A 382 -5.89 -19.19 8.05
N ILE A 383 -6.06 -18.36 9.07
CA ILE A 383 -4.99 -17.48 9.58
C ILE A 383 -4.88 -17.69 11.08
N SER A 384 -3.69 -18.08 11.55
CA SER A 384 -3.46 -18.37 12.97
C SER A 384 -2.31 -17.56 13.58
N GLY A 385 -2.46 -17.16 14.85
CA GLY A 385 -1.42 -16.45 15.57
C GLY A 385 -1.81 -16.04 16.99
N THR A 386 -0.96 -15.23 17.61
CA THR A 386 -1.10 -14.77 19.00
C THR A 386 -1.20 -13.25 19.08
N ILE A 387 -0.10 -12.53 18.84
CA ILE A 387 -0.02 -11.07 18.99
C ILE A 387 0.12 -10.44 17.61
N ASP A 388 -0.72 -9.46 17.31
CA ASP A 388 -0.68 -8.64 16.09
C ASP A 388 -0.58 -9.47 14.81
N TYR A 389 -1.25 -10.62 14.78
CA TYR A 389 -0.97 -11.63 13.77
C TYR A 389 -1.58 -11.32 12.38
N ILE A 390 -2.38 -10.26 12.26
CA ILE A 390 -2.74 -9.60 11.01
C ILE A 390 -2.40 -8.10 11.12
N PHE A 391 -1.33 -7.65 10.48
CA PHE A 391 -0.82 -6.29 10.69
C PHE A 391 -0.28 -5.63 9.42
N GLY A 392 -0.12 -4.31 9.48
CA GLY A 392 0.40 -3.50 8.38
C GLY A 392 -0.53 -2.37 7.95
N ASN A 393 -0.26 -1.82 6.76
CA ASN A 393 -0.94 -0.64 6.21
C ASN A 393 -1.41 -0.87 4.77
N ALA A 394 -1.73 -2.10 4.39
CA ALA A 394 -2.45 -2.38 3.15
C ALA A 394 -3.90 -1.85 3.20
N ALA A 395 -4.53 -1.76 2.03
CA ALA A 395 -5.98 -1.83 1.90
C ALA A 395 -6.34 -3.32 1.71
N ALA A 396 -6.61 -4.02 2.80
CA ALA A 396 -6.79 -5.47 2.81
C ALA A 396 -8.21 -5.86 3.18
N VAL A 397 -8.83 -6.70 2.36
CA VAL A 397 -10.13 -7.32 2.65
C VAL A 397 -9.94 -8.82 2.87
N PHE A 398 -10.44 -9.31 4.01
CA PHE A 398 -10.52 -10.72 4.37
C PHE A 398 -11.96 -11.15 4.30
N GLN A 399 -12.27 -12.18 3.51
CA GLN A 399 -13.63 -12.61 3.26
C GLN A 399 -13.78 -14.12 3.44
N ALA A 400 -14.76 -14.57 4.21
CA ALA A 400 -14.99 -16.00 4.47
C ALA A 400 -13.76 -16.72 5.07
N CYS A 401 -12.87 -15.99 5.75
CA CYS A 401 -11.68 -16.57 6.38
C CYS A 401 -11.99 -17.13 7.77
N ASN A 402 -11.21 -18.11 8.19
CA ASN A 402 -11.14 -18.57 9.57
C ASN A 402 -9.93 -17.92 10.27
N ILE A 403 -10.19 -17.14 11.31
CA ILE A 403 -9.22 -16.38 12.07
C ILE A 403 -9.10 -17.04 13.43
N LEU A 404 -8.00 -17.77 13.65
CA LEU A 404 -7.81 -18.65 14.80
C LEU A 404 -6.74 -18.10 15.76
N SER A 405 -7.17 -17.69 16.95
CA SER A 405 -6.25 -17.27 18.02
C SER A 405 -5.64 -18.48 18.76
N LEU A 406 -4.32 -18.48 18.91
CA LEU A 406 -3.54 -19.49 19.60
C LEU A 406 -3.23 -19.08 21.05
N MET A 407 -2.95 -20.04 21.93
CA MET A 407 -2.48 -19.76 23.29
C MET A 407 -1.14 -18.99 23.26
N PRO A 408 -1.03 -17.79 23.86
CA PRO A 408 0.21 -17.03 23.89
C PRO A 408 1.12 -17.50 25.05
N MET A 409 2.30 -16.88 25.21
CA MET A 409 3.15 -17.20 26.36
C MET A 409 2.51 -16.73 27.69
N PRO A 410 2.89 -17.33 28.83
CA PRO A 410 2.41 -16.89 30.14
C PRO A 410 2.58 -15.38 30.36
N GLY A 411 1.50 -14.71 30.78
CA GLY A 411 1.49 -13.27 31.04
C GLY A 411 1.27 -12.38 29.79
N GLN A 412 1.14 -12.98 28.60
CA GLN A 412 0.73 -12.28 27.38
C GLN A 412 -0.79 -12.35 27.18
N PHE A 413 -1.23 -11.69 26.12
CA PHE A 413 -2.61 -11.66 25.61
C PHE A 413 -2.57 -11.91 24.11
N THR A 414 -3.72 -12.15 23.48
CA THR A 414 -3.80 -12.22 22.01
C THR A 414 -4.43 -10.96 21.43
N VAL A 415 -4.00 -10.58 20.24
CA VAL A 415 -4.59 -9.50 19.46
C VAL A 415 -4.59 -9.89 17.99
N ILE A 416 -5.75 -9.77 17.35
CA ILE A 416 -5.91 -10.13 15.94
C ILE A 416 -5.22 -9.09 15.07
N THR A 417 -5.60 -7.81 15.18
CA THR A 417 -5.11 -6.79 14.26
C THR A 417 -4.21 -5.72 14.89
N ALA A 418 -3.21 -5.29 14.14
CA ALA A 418 -2.40 -4.10 14.43
C ALA A 418 -2.22 -3.26 13.16
N GLN A 419 -3.22 -2.43 12.87
CA GLN A 419 -3.24 -1.64 11.64
C GLN A 419 -2.43 -0.34 11.80
N SER A 420 -1.59 -0.01 10.83
CA SER A 420 -0.61 1.09 10.90
C SER A 420 -0.81 2.24 9.92
N ARG A 421 -2.06 2.62 9.68
CA ARG A 421 -2.35 3.88 8.99
C ARG A 421 -1.85 5.06 9.82
N ASP A 422 -1.00 5.88 9.21
CA ASP A 422 -0.22 6.91 9.91
C ASP A 422 -0.84 8.30 9.75
N ILE A 423 -1.57 8.53 8.66
CA ILE A 423 -2.14 9.83 8.31
C ILE A 423 -3.56 9.67 7.73
N PRO A 424 -4.40 10.72 7.75
CA PRO A 424 -5.80 10.58 7.34
C PRO A 424 -6.00 10.45 5.82
N ASP A 425 -5.02 10.88 5.02
CA ASP A 425 -5.11 10.88 3.55
C ASP A 425 -4.83 9.51 2.92
N GLU A 426 -4.24 8.58 3.68
CA GLU A 426 -3.98 7.20 3.23
C GLU A 426 -5.30 6.42 3.05
N ASP A 427 -5.44 5.73 1.92
CA ASP A 427 -6.61 4.88 1.66
C ASP A 427 -6.38 3.43 2.07
N THR A 428 -5.98 3.23 3.31
CA THR A 428 -5.52 1.94 3.84
C THR A 428 -6.34 1.53 5.05
N GLY A 429 -6.31 0.25 5.41
CA GLY A 429 -7.12 -0.32 6.48
C GLY A 429 -7.31 -1.82 6.32
N ILE A 430 -7.78 -2.46 7.38
CA ILE A 430 -8.11 -3.88 7.39
C ILE A 430 -9.64 -4.02 7.47
N SER A 431 -10.24 -4.74 6.54
CA SER A 431 -11.67 -5.10 6.52
C SER A 431 -11.80 -6.61 6.67
N ILE A 432 -12.45 -7.07 7.73
CA ILE A 432 -12.72 -8.49 8.00
C ILE A 432 -14.22 -8.70 7.81
N GLN A 433 -14.61 -9.36 6.73
CA GLN A 433 -16.00 -9.53 6.32
C GLN A 433 -16.40 -11.01 6.28
N ASN A 434 -17.56 -11.36 6.83
CA ASN A 434 -18.10 -12.72 6.79
C ASN A 434 -17.08 -13.79 7.25
N CYS A 435 -16.23 -13.46 8.23
CA CYS A 435 -15.20 -14.35 8.73
C CYS A 435 -15.67 -15.05 10.02
N SER A 436 -14.97 -16.10 10.41
CA SER A 436 -15.12 -16.71 11.73
C SER A 436 -13.91 -16.36 12.61
N ILE A 437 -14.15 -15.74 13.75
CA ILE A 437 -13.13 -15.43 14.75
C ILE A 437 -13.29 -16.40 15.92
N SER A 438 -12.31 -17.29 16.07
CA SER A 438 -12.34 -18.38 17.05
C SER A 438 -10.99 -18.53 17.77
N ALA A 439 -10.97 -19.35 18.81
CA ALA A 439 -9.78 -19.69 19.57
C ALA A 439 -9.53 -21.20 19.54
N THR A 440 -8.27 -21.59 19.67
CA THR A 440 -7.93 -22.98 20.02
C THR A 440 -8.55 -23.38 21.36
N ASP A 441 -8.85 -24.67 21.56
CA ASP A 441 -9.44 -25.19 22.80
C ASP A 441 -8.65 -24.78 24.05
N GLU A 442 -7.32 -24.75 23.96
CA GLU A 442 -6.42 -24.34 25.05
C GLU A 442 -6.62 -22.87 25.44
N LEU A 443 -6.68 -21.96 24.45
CA LEU A 443 -6.93 -20.54 24.70
C LEU A 443 -8.37 -20.32 25.19
N TYR A 444 -9.35 -20.98 24.56
CA TYR A 444 -10.76 -20.87 24.93
C TYR A 444 -10.99 -21.26 26.40
N SER A 445 -10.41 -22.39 26.81
CA SER A 445 -10.45 -22.89 28.20
C SER A 445 -9.76 -21.95 29.20
N SER A 446 -8.90 -21.05 28.72
CA SER A 446 -8.10 -20.12 29.53
C SER A 446 -8.59 -18.67 29.45
N SER A 447 -9.68 -18.39 28.73
CA SER A 447 -10.23 -17.05 28.44
C SER A 447 -10.55 -16.20 29.67
N ALA A 448 -10.79 -16.83 30.83
CA ALA A 448 -10.96 -16.14 32.10
C ALA A 448 -9.67 -15.43 32.59
N THR A 449 -8.50 -15.88 32.13
CA THR A 449 -7.18 -15.41 32.58
C THR A 449 -6.34 -14.81 31.46
N VAL A 450 -6.50 -15.29 30.22
CA VAL A 450 -5.82 -14.78 29.03
C VAL A 450 -6.80 -13.92 28.27
N LYS A 451 -6.45 -12.64 28.10
CA LYS A 451 -7.28 -11.69 27.36
C LYS A 451 -7.01 -11.78 25.86
N SER A 452 -8.05 -11.54 25.07
CA SER A 452 -8.00 -11.55 23.61
C SER A 452 -8.77 -10.36 23.05
N TYR A 453 -8.22 -9.71 22.02
CA TYR A 453 -8.78 -8.48 21.47
C TYR A 453 -8.82 -8.51 19.94
N LEU A 454 -9.81 -7.83 19.37
CA LEU A 454 -9.98 -7.65 17.92
C LEU A 454 -8.83 -6.85 17.31
N GLY A 455 -8.29 -5.87 18.03
CA GLY A 455 -7.18 -5.07 17.52
C GLY A 455 -6.61 -4.06 18.50
N ARG A 456 -5.49 -3.44 18.10
CA ARG A 456 -4.86 -2.28 18.77
C ARG A 456 -4.17 -1.33 17.78
N PRO A 457 -4.12 -0.02 18.07
CA PRO A 457 -3.70 0.96 17.07
C PRO A 457 -2.18 1.08 17.00
N TRP A 458 -1.55 0.39 16.04
CA TRP A 458 -0.10 0.51 15.83
C TRP A 458 0.32 1.95 15.46
N ARG A 459 -0.55 2.69 14.74
CA ARG A 459 -0.31 4.10 14.39
C ARG A 459 -1.56 4.98 14.55
N SER A 460 -1.34 6.30 14.46
CA SER A 460 -2.29 7.36 14.82
C SER A 460 -3.67 7.28 14.17
N TYR A 461 -3.76 6.82 12.93
CA TYR A 461 -5.01 6.75 12.19
C TYR A 461 -5.42 5.30 11.91
N SER A 462 -5.05 4.38 12.81
CA SER A 462 -5.33 2.96 12.70
C SER A 462 -6.78 2.72 12.29
N ARG A 463 -7.00 1.94 11.22
CA ARG A 463 -8.34 1.71 10.65
C ARG A 463 -8.61 0.23 10.44
N THR A 464 -9.50 -0.34 11.25
CA THR A 464 -9.92 -1.74 11.15
C THR A 464 -11.43 -1.83 11.28
N VAL A 465 -12.07 -2.65 10.46
CA VAL A 465 -13.51 -2.93 10.59
C VAL A 465 -13.78 -4.44 10.57
N ILE A 466 -14.76 -4.86 11.39
CA ILE A 466 -15.27 -6.23 11.45
C ILE A 466 -16.74 -6.21 11.03
N LEU A 467 -17.05 -6.87 9.92
CA LEU A 467 -18.33 -6.82 9.23
C LEU A 467 -18.90 -8.25 9.13
N GLU A 468 -20.16 -8.43 9.51
CA GLU A 468 -20.93 -9.66 9.28
C GLU A 468 -20.23 -10.96 9.70
N SER A 469 -19.38 -10.87 10.72
CA SER A 469 -18.49 -11.97 11.11
C SER A 469 -18.99 -12.64 12.38
N TYR A 470 -18.71 -13.95 12.51
CA TYR A 470 -18.88 -14.66 13.76
C TYR A 470 -17.76 -14.29 14.72
N ILE A 471 -18.09 -13.88 15.94
CA ILE A 471 -17.15 -13.56 17.01
C ILE A 471 -17.48 -14.43 18.22
N ASP A 472 -16.52 -15.28 18.60
CA ASP A 472 -16.64 -16.15 19.77
C ASP A 472 -16.33 -15.41 21.09
N ASP A 473 -16.77 -15.95 22.24
CA ASP A 473 -16.79 -15.23 23.53
C ASP A 473 -15.46 -15.23 24.29
N PHE A 474 -14.38 -15.77 23.70
CA PHE A 474 -13.02 -15.58 24.22
C PHE A 474 -12.52 -14.13 24.04
N ILE A 475 -13.11 -13.36 23.13
CA ILE A 475 -12.81 -11.94 22.94
C ILE A 475 -13.30 -11.16 24.16
N ASP A 476 -12.41 -10.35 24.75
CA ASP A 476 -12.74 -9.52 25.89
C ASP A 476 -13.91 -8.58 25.54
N PRO A 477 -14.89 -8.36 26.44
CA PRO A 477 -16.02 -7.47 26.16
C PRO A 477 -15.63 -6.05 25.72
N SER A 478 -14.45 -5.55 26.10
CA SER A 478 -13.94 -4.26 25.62
C SER A 478 -13.70 -4.25 24.10
N GLY A 479 -13.50 -5.43 23.50
CA GLY A 479 -13.26 -5.68 22.07
C GLY A 479 -11.85 -5.27 21.63
N TRP A 480 -11.43 -4.06 21.97
CA TRP A 480 -10.22 -3.41 21.47
C TRP A 480 -9.27 -3.06 22.62
N ASN A 481 -7.96 -3.05 22.35
CA ASN A 481 -6.93 -2.71 23.35
C ASN A 481 -6.08 -1.51 22.92
N LYS A 482 -5.57 -0.76 23.90
CA LYS A 482 -4.71 0.40 23.65
C LYS A 482 -3.35 -0.06 23.14
N TRP A 483 -2.65 0.83 22.45
CA TRP A 483 -1.23 0.64 22.18
C TRP A 483 -0.40 0.82 23.46
N SER A 484 0.81 0.26 23.50
CA SER A 484 1.65 0.27 24.70
C SER A 484 2.06 1.67 25.17
N THR A 485 2.03 2.68 24.30
CA THR A 485 2.35 4.07 24.63
C THR A 485 1.16 4.87 25.19
N GLY A 486 0.00 4.23 25.40
CA GLY A 486 -1.16 4.80 26.08
C GLY A 486 -2.26 5.29 25.14
N ASP A 487 -2.88 6.42 25.49
CA ASP A 487 -4.11 6.94 24.85
C ASP A 487 -3.87 7.70 23.54
N GLN A 488 -2.64 7.64 23.01
CA GLN A 488 -2.38 8.16 21.67
C GLN A 488 -3.25 7.40 20.66
N SER A 489 -3.79 8.11 19.67
CA SER A 489 -4.60 7.57 18.57
C SER A 489 -6.08 7.26 18.88
N LEU A 490 -6.54 7.26 20.14
CA LEU A 490 -7.91 6.83 20.48
C LEU A 490 -9.00 7.77 19.94
N ASP A 491 -8.64 9.02 19.61
CA ASP A 491 -9.51 10.04 19.03
C ASP A 491 -9.44 10.12 17.50
N THR A 492 -8.39 9.56 16.89
CA THR A 492 -8.11 9.64 15.45
C THR A 492 -8.20 8.31 14.71
N LEU A 493 -8.15 7.18 15.42
CA LEU A 493 -8.38 5.85 14.85
C LEU A 493 -9.83 5.69 14.36
N TYR A 494 -10.08 4.67 13.55
CA TYR A 494 -11.42 4.25 13.13
C TYR A 494 -11.56 2.73 13.29
N TYR A 495 -12.16 2.30 14.40
CA TYR A 495 -12.50 0.91 14.68
C TYR A 495 -13.99 0.70 14.60
N GLY A 496 -14.41 -0.15 13.66
CA GLY A 496 -15.81 -0.32 13.31
C GLY A 496 -16.31 -1.75 13.45
N GLU A 497 -17.53 -1.92 13.97
CA GLU A 497 -18.23 -3.21 14.00
C GLU A 497 -19.60 -3.05 13.32
N TYR A 498 -19.93 -3.97 12.39
CA TYR A 498 -21.20 -3.98 11.66
C TYR A 498 -21.80 -5.38 11.60
N ASN A 499 -23.03 -5.55 12.10
CA ASN A 499 -23.83 -6.78 11.94
C ASN A 499 -23.10 -8.09 12.29
N ASN A 500 -22.18 -8.06 13.25
CA ASN A 500 -21.48 -9.25 13.74
C ASN A 500 -22.40 -10.10 14.61
N TYR A 501 -22.18 -11.41 14.60
CA TYR A 501 -22.97 -12.38 15.35
C TYR A 501 -22.07 -13.33 16.16
N GLY A 502 -22.67 -14.16 17.01
CA GLY A 502 -21.92 -15.01 17.94
C GLY A 502 -21.85 -14.41 19.35
N PRO A 503 -21.38 -15.19 20.34
CA PRO A 503 -21.46 -14.81 21.74
C PRO A 503 -20.50 -13.67 22.13
N GLY A 504 -19.43 -13.43 21.37
CA GLY A 504 -18.49 -12.31 21.56
C GLY A 504 -18.86 -11.01 20.82
N SER A 505 -19.98 -10.98 20.08
CA SER A 505 -20.32 -9.86 19.20
C SER A 505 -21.08 -8.70 19.86
N THR A 506 -21.48 -8.82 21.13
CA THR A 506 -22.20 -7.75 21.84
C THR A 506 -21.35 -6.49 21.99
N VAL A 507 -21.93 -5.34 21.66
CA VAL A 507 -21.24 -4.04 21.68
C VAL A 507 -21.42 -3.22 22.96
N ASP A 508 -22.30 -3.66 23.88
CA ASP A 508 -22.70 -2.90 25.09
C ASP A 508 -21.55 -2.55 26.05
N TYR A 509 -20.46 -3.33 26.01
CA TYR A 509 -19.31 -3.20 26.91
C TYR A 509 -18.02 -2.81 26.19
N ARG A 510 -18.12 -2.44 24.91
CA ARG A 510 -16.98 -2.01 24.12
C ARG A 510 -16.38 -0.73 24.69
N VAL A 511 -15.12 -0.49 24.34
CA VAL A 511 -14.40 0.74 24.70
C VAL A 511 -15.19 1.99 24.30
N ASN A 512 -15.12 3.04 25.13
CA ASN A 512 -15.79 4.33 24.89
C ASN A 512 -14.86 5.34 24.19
N TRP A 513 -14.08 4.89 23.21
CA TRP A 513 -13.15 5.76 22.47
C TRP A 513 -13.89 6.53 21.37
N THR A 514 -13.51 7.77 21.10
CA THR A 514 -14.11 8.57 20.02
C THR A 514 -13.94 7.89 18.66
N GLY A 515 -12.83 7.21 18.43
CA GLY A 515 -12.57 6.46 17.19
C GLY A 515 -13.24 5.09 17.09
N TYR A 516 -13.96 4.63 18.13
CA TYR A 516 -14.74 3.39 18.06
C TYR A 516 -16.17 3.68 17.56
N HIS A 517 -16.66 2.84 16.66
CA HIS A 517 -17.92 3.05 15.96
C HIS A 517 -18.72 1.75 15.85
N VAL A 518 -19.97 1.78 16.31
CA VAL A 518 -21.00 0.84 15.85
C VAL A 518 -21.51 1.39 14.52
N MET A 519 -21.21 0.70 13.43
CA MET A 519 -21.39 1.22 12.07
C MET A 519 -22.82 1.04 11.59
N ASP A 520 -23.25 1.90 10.66
CA ASP A 520 -24.45 1.67 9.85
C ASP A 520 -24.09 1.01 8.50
N TYR A 521 -25.12 0.74 7.68
CA TYR A 521 -24.94 0.13 6.36
C TYR A 521 -24.05 0.96 5.42
N TYR A 522 -24.19 2.30 5.43
CA TYR A 522 -23.44 3.16 4.52
C TYR A 522 -21.97 3.28 4.92
N ASP A 523 -21.70 3.30 6.22
CA ASP A 523 -20.35 3.21 6.75
C ASP A 523 -19.71 1.89 6.34
N ALA A 524 -20.41 0.76 6.58
CA ALA A 524 -19.92 -0.59 6.28
C ALA A 524 -19.64 -0.79 4.80
N TYR A 525 -20.52 -0.28 3.93
CA TYR A 525 -20.39 -0.42 2.48
C TYR A 525 -19.08 0.16 1.91
N ASN A 526 -18.51 1.19 2.55
CA ASN A 526 -17.22 1.77 2.14
C ASN A 526 -16.03 0.82 2.32
N PHE A 527 -16.20 -0.25 3.10
CA PHE A 527 -15.17 -1.25 3.41
C PHE A 527 -15.39 -2.59 2.70
N THR A 528 -16.32 -2.62 1.74
CA THR A 528 -16.59 -3.79 0.88
C THR A 528 -15.56 -3.93 -0.24
N VAL A 529 -15.52 -5.10 -0.87
CA VAL A 529 -14.59 -5.40 -1.96
C VAL A 529 -14.68 -4.38 -3.10
N SER A 530 -15.89 -4.05 -3.57
CA SER A 530 -16.07 -3.12 -4.71
C SER A 530 -15.64 -1.69 -4.40
N TYR A 531 -15.81 -1.21 -3.17
CA TYR A 531 -15.51 0.18 -2.81
C TYR A 531 -14.10 0.37 -2.25
N PHE A 532 -13.67 -0.52 -1.36
CA PHE A 532 -12.44 -0.33 -0.60
C PHE A 532 -11.19 -0.66 -1.42
N ILE A 533 -11.27 -1.71 -2.24
CA ILE A 533 -10.15 -2.20 -3.05
C ILE A 533 -10.44 -2.21 -4.55
N ALA A 534 -11.56 -1.60 -4.96
CA ALA A 534 -12.02 -1.59 -6.36
C ALA A 534 -12.05 -3.00 -6.98
N GLY A 535 -12.52 -3.99 -6.22
CA GLY A 535 -12.41 -5.42 -6.56
C GLY A 535 -12.95 -5.75 -7.95
N ASP A 536 -14.07 -5.17 -8.34
CA ASP A 536 -14.70 -5.34 -9.66
C ASP A 536 -13.77 -5.03 -10.85
N GLU A 537 -12.72 -4.25 -10.64
CA GLU A 537 -11.78 -3.89 -11.70
C GLU A 537 -10.72 -4.97 -11.96
N TRP A 538 -10.48 -5.88 -11.00
CA TRP A 538 -9.34 -6.80 -11.07
C TRP A 538 -9.61 -8.22 -10.54
N LEU A 539 -10.50 -8.42 -9.57
CA LEU A 539 -10.79 -9.74 -9.00
C LEU A 539 -11.50 -10.67 -9.99
N ASP A 540 -12.37 -10.15 -10.84
CA ASP A 540 -12.99 -10.90 -11.95
C ASP A 540 -11.96 -11.62 -12.84
N SER A 541 -10.76 -11.05 -12.94
CA SER A 541 -9.67 -11.64 -13.72
C SER A 541 -9.04 -12.85 -13.03
N THR A 542 -9.12 -12.95 -11.71
CA THR A 542 -8.42 -13.96 -10.91
C THR A 542 -9.12 -15.30 -10.94
N SER A 543 -10.42 -15.32 -11.28
CA SER A 543 -11.30 -16.48 -11.13
C SER A 543 -11.51 -16.92 -9.67
N PHE A 544 -11.00 -16.17 -8.69
CA PHE A 544 -11.30 -16.41 -7.28
C PHE A 544 -12.69 -15.85 -6.95
N PRO A 545 -13.48 -16.56 -6.14
CA PRO A 545 -14.79 -16.08 -5.73
C PRO A 545 -14.64 -14.88 -4.79
N TYR A 546 -15.54 -13.93 -4.91
CA TYR A 546 -15.65 -12.80 -3.99
C TYR A 546 -17.08 -12.29 -3.96
N ASP A 547 -17.47 -11.74 -2.81
CA ASP A 547 -18.73 -11.01 -2.65
C ASP A 547 -18.42 -9.51 -2.74
N ASP A 548 -19.07 -8.83 -3.69
CA ASP A 548 -18.85 -7.41 -4.03
C ASP A 548 -19.13 -6.44 -2.84
N GLY A 549 -20.14 -6.77 -2.05
CA GLY A 549 -20.78 -5.87 -1.07
C GLY A 549 -21.08 -6.53 0.27
N ILE A 550 -21.92 -5.84 1.07
CA ILE A 550 -22.58 -6.35 2.28
C ILE A 550 -23.83 -7.14 1.87
#